data_AF-A0A920T780-F1
#
_entry.id   AF-A0A920T780-F1
#
_cell.length_a   1.000
_cell.length_b   1.000
_cell.length_c   1.000
_cell.angle_alpha   90.00
_cell.angle_beta   90.00
_cell.angle_gamma   90.00
#
_symmetry.space_group_name_H-M   'P 1'
#
loop_
_entity.id
_entity.type
_entity.pdbx_description
1 polymer ?
#
loop_
_entity_poly.entity_id
_entity_poly.type
_entity_poly.pdbx_seq_one_letter_code
_entity_poly.pdbx_strand_id
1 'polypeptide(L)'
;MTKPVMNGLENRDKVETALHQILSIKPDYYYHGANRIFGELYSRLPGVDLIHAENNFQKSVTGSPNYFATFVSRAQYFHTKNGDREKFIQDLQKILNMDPTILPEVSPENLFEQEKAKILLSKESSLFK
;
A
#
# COMPACT_ATOMS: atom_id res chain seq x y z
N MET A 1 -22.37 -16.61 13.09
CA MET A 1 -20.98 -16.44 12.61
C MET A 1 -20.09 -17.47 13.29
N THR A 2 -19.07 -18.00 12.61
CA THR A 2 -18.14 -19.00 13.20
C THR A 2 -17.07 -18.30 14.05
N LYS A 3 -16.48 -19.01 15.04
CA LYS A 3 -15.41 -18.46 15.89
C LYS A 3 -14.23 -17.82 15.11
N PRO A 4 -13.75 -18.40 13.99
CA PRO A 4 -12.69 -17.77 13.18
C PRO A 4 -13.10 -16.44 12.54
N VAL A 5 -14.36 -16.34 12.08
CA VAL A 5 -14.89 -15.09 11.49
C VAL A 5 -14.97 -13.99 12.54
N MET A 6 -15.45 -14.31 13.74
CA MET A 6 -15.53 -13.37 14.86
C MET A 6 -14.14 -12.84 15.26
N ASN A 7 -13.14 -13.72 15.37
CA ASN A 7 -11.77 -13.32 15.68
C ASN A 7 -11.15 -12.43 14.58
N GLY A 8 -11.48 -12.69 13.32
CA GLY A 8 -11.04 -11.85 12.19
C GLY A 8 -11.59 -10.43 12.26
N LEU A 9 -12.87 -10.28 12.63
CA LEU A 9 -13.51 -8.98 12.82
C LEU A 9 -12.93 -8.22 14.02
N GLU A 10 -12.77 -8.87 15.17
CA GLU A 10 -12.20 -8.24 16.36
C GLU A 10 -10.75 -7.74 16.13
N ASN A 11 -9.92 -8.55 15.46
CA ASN A 11 -8.55 -8.16 15.14
C ASN A 11 -8.51 -6.99 14.15
N ARG A 12 -9.45 -6.95 13.20
CA ARG A 12 -9.61 -5.81 12.28
C ARG A 12 -9.93 -4.54 13.05
N ASP A 13 -10.92 -4.57 13.94
CA ASP A 13 -11.34 -3.39 14.71
C ASP A 13 -10.18 -2.82 15.55
N LYS A 14 -9.37 -3.68 16.16
CA LYS A 14 -8.16 -3.28 16.90
C LYS A 14 -7.13 -2.58 16.00
N VAL A 15 -6.87 -3.12 14.82
CA VAL A 15 -5.94 -2.52 13.85
C VAL A 15 -6.45 -1.17 13.38
N GLU A 16 -7.72 -1.08 12.96
CA GLU A 16 -8.32 0.18 12.50
C GLU A 16 -8.30 1.25 13.60
N THR A 17 -8.64 0.87 14.85
CA THR A 17 -8.57 1.77 16.01
C THR A 17 -7.17 2.33 16.21
N ALA A 18 -6.14 1.48 16.20
CA ALA A 18 -4.76 1.90 16.37
C ALA A 18 -4.29 2.84 15.23
N LEU A 19 -4.65 2.52 13.98
CA LEU A 19 -4.31 3.36 12.83
C LEU A 19 -5.01 4.71 12.87
N HIS A 20 -6.29 4.77 13.27
CA HIS A 20 -7.01 6.02 13.49
C HIS A 20 -6.39 6.85 14.62
N GLN A 21 -5.95 6.22 15.70
CA GLN A 21 -5.23 6.91 16.77
C GLN A 21 -3.92 7.53 16.26
N ILE A 22 -3.14 6.80 15.45
CA ILE A 22 -1.93 7.33 14.82
C ILE A 22 -2.28 8.54 13.94
N LEU A 23 -3.31 8.44 13.10
CA LEU A 23 -3.74 9.56 12.23
C LEU A 23 -4.19 10.79 13.03
N SER A 24 -4.82 10.59 14.19
CA SER A 24 -5.24 11.66 15.09
C SER A 24 -4.07 12.38 15.76
N ILE A 25 -3.02 11.64 16.12
CA ILE A 25 -1.84 12.19 16.83
C ILE A 25 -0.82 12.79 15.85
N LYS A 26 -0.49 12.05 14.79
CA LYS A 26 0.55 12.41 13.83
C LYS A 26 0.25 11.79 12.44
N PRO A 27 -0.52 12.48 11.58
CA PRO A 27 -1.02 11.90 10.32
C PRO A 27 0.08 11.58 9.28
N ASP A 28 1.22 12.25 9.39
CA ASP A 28 2.39 12.04 8.53
C ASP A 28 3.37 10.99 9.09
N TYR A 29 3.06 10.37 10.23
CA TYR A 29 3.96 9.44 10.92
C TYR A 29 4.46 8.34 9.98
N TYR A 30 5.78 8.14 10.00
CA TYR A 30 6.50 7.16 9.21
C TYR A 30 6.05 7.16 7.73
N TYR A 31 6.20 8.32 7.10
CA TYR A 31 5.87 8.54 5.70
C TYR A 31 4.40 8.25 5.38
N HIS A 32 3.48 8.79 6.18
CA HIS A 32 2.04 8.54 6.04
C HIS A 32 1.72 7.04 6.09
N GLY A 33 2.42 6.30 6.95
CA GLY A 33 2.37 4.83 7.01
C GLY A 33 0.99 4.28 7.38
N ALA A 34 0.24 4.99 8.24
CA ALA A 34 -1.12 4.59 8.58
C ALA A 34 -2.05 4.59 7.36
N ASN A 35 -1.94 5.60 6.49
CA ASN A 35 -2.69 5.65 5.24
C ASN A 35 -2.28 4.50 4.29
N ARG A 36 -0.98 4.16 4.19
CA ARG A 36 -0.54 2.99 3.40
C ARG A 36 -1.19 1.69 3.90
N ILE A 37 -1.19 1.47 5.22
CA ILE A 37 -1.77 0.26 5.82
C ILE A 37 -3.29 0.21 5.61
N PHE A 38 -4.00 1.33 5.76
CA PHE A 38 -5.44 1.39 5.42
C PHE A 38 -5.69 1.06 3.95
N GLY A 39 -4.85 1.57 3.03
CA GLY A 39 -4.90 1.22 1.61
C GLY A 39 -4.80 -0.30 1.38
N GLU A 40 -3.80 -0.94 1.96
CA GLU A 40 -3.59 -2.39 1.87
C GLU A 40 -4.74 -3.19 2.52
N LEU A 41 -5.24 -2.75 3.68
CA LEU A 41 -6.32 -3.41 4.40
C LEU A 41 -7.60 -3.36 3.58
N TYR A 42 -8.03 -2.17 3.16
CA TYR A 42 -9.27 -1.98 2.42
C TYR A 42 -9.24 -2.59 1.01
N SER A 43 -8.06 -2.76 0.39
CA SER A 43 -7.93 -3.49 -0.89
C SER A 43 -8.24 -4.99 -0.76
N ARG A 44 -8.03 -5.57 0.43
CA ARG A 44 -8.13 -7.02 0.66
C ARG A 44 -9.42 -7.43 1.35
N LEU A 45 -10.15 -6.49 1.96
CA LEU A 45 -11.36 -6.79 2.71
C LEU A 45 -12.57 -7.00 1.78
N PRO A 46 -13.25 -8.15 1.85
CA PRO A 46 -14.50 -8.36 1.13
C PRO A 46 -15.59 -7.38 1.59
N GLY A 47 -16.38 -6.87 0.65
CA GLY A 47 -17.53 -5.99 0.96
C GLY A 47 -17.17 -4.55 1.35
N VAL A 48 -15.88 -4.18 1.33
CA VAL A 48 -15.45 -2.78 1.46
C VAL A 48 -15.25 -2.19 0.06
N ASP A 49 -15.78 -0.99 -0.16
CA ASP A 49 -15.60 -0.27 -1.42
C ASP A 49 -14.13 0.15 -1.61
N LEU A 50 -13.56 -0.17 -2.77
CA LEU A 50 -12.18 0.12 -3.14
C LEU A 50 -11.85 1.62 -3.11
N ILE A 51 -12.84 2.51 -3.19
CA ILE A 51 -12.62 3.96 -3.04
C ILE A 51 -11.93 4.31 -1.71
N HIS A 52 -12.18 3.53 -0.64
CA HIS A 52 -11.52 3.74 0.65
C HIS A 52 -10.03 3.40 0.57
N ALA A 53 -9.67 2.33 -0.17
CA ALA A 53 -8.29 1.98 -0.41
C ALA A 53 -7.59 3.04 -1.27
N GLU A 54 -8.24 3.47 -2.37
CA GLU A 54 -7.71 4.49 -3.28
C GLU A 54 -7.40 5.79 -2.55
N ASN A 55 -8.36 6.31 -1.78
CA ASN A 55 -8.20 7.55 -1.02
C ASN A 55 -7.03 7.51 -0.03
N ASN A 56 -6.87 6.38 0.66
CA ASN A 56 -5.79 6.19 1.62
C ASN A 56 -4.43 6.08 0.93
N PHE A 57 -4.34 5.31 -0.15
CA PHE A 57 -3.14 5.27 -0.96
C PHE A 57 -2.77 6.64 -1.54
N GLN A 58 -3.75 7.41 -2.02
CA GLN A 58 -3.52 8.75 -2.57
C GLN A 58 -2.95 9.69 -1.51
N LYS A 59 -3.49 9.67 -0.28
CA LYS A 59 -2.93 10.43 0.86
C LYS A 59 -1.47 10.03 1.14
N SER A 60 -1.17 8.73 1.17
CA SER A 60 0.19 8.27 1.44
C SER A 60 1.19 8.66 0.34
N VAL A 61 0.81 8.53 -0.93
CA VAL A 61 1.65 8.92 -2.08
C VAL A 61 1.86 10.43 -2.13
N THR A 62 0.81 11.21 -1.89
CA THR A 62 0.90 12.69 -1.96
C THR A 62 1.73 13.23 -0.80
N GLY A 63 1.57 12.66 0.39
CA GLY A 63 2.28 13.07 1.59
C GLY A 63 3.74 12.61 1.65
N SER A 64 4.08 11.50 0.99
CA SER A 64 5.43 10.91 1.00
C SER A 64 5.83 10.35 -0.37
N PRO A 65 5.99 11.19 -1.40
CA PRO A 65 6.20 10.74 -2.78
C PRO A 65 7.52 10.00 -3.00
N ASN A 66 8.45 10.08 -2.05
CA ASN A 66 9.78 9.46 -2.10
C ASN A 66 9.89 8.17 -1.25
N TYR A 67 8.79 7.70 -0.65
CA TYR A 67 8.76 6.46 0.12
C TYR A 67 8.20 5.31 -0.73
N PHE A 68 9.06 4.43 -1.21
CA PHE A 68 8.73 3.56 -2.34
C PHE A 68 7.73 2.45 -1.99
N ALA A 69 7.69 2.02 -0.73
CA ALA A 69 6.80 0.94 -0.31
C ALA A 69 5.32 1.27 -0.55
N THR A 70 4.94 2.55 -0.55
CA THR A 70 3.55 2.93 -0.84
C THR A 70 3.16 2.60 -2.28
N PHE A 71 4.05 2.82 -3.26
CA PHE A 71 3.80 2.49 -4.66
C PHE A 71 3.77 0.98 -4.88
N VAL A 72 4.69 0.24 -4.26
CA VAL A 72 4.71 -1.23 -4.33
C VAL A 72 3.45 -1.83 -3.74
N SER A 73 3.05 -1.40 -2.53
CA SER A 73 1.81 -1.88 -1.90
C SER A 73 0.57 -1.53 -2.73
N ARG A 74 0.50 -0.33 -3.31
CA ARG A 74 -0.62 0.08 -4.16
C ARG A 74 -0.70 -0.77 -5.43
N ALA A 75 0.43 -0.99 -6.11
CA ALA A 75 0.49 -1.89 -7.25
C ALA A 75 0.07 -3.30 -6.87
N GLN A 76 0.70 -3.87 -5.84
CA GLN A 76 0.49 -5.27 -5.47
C GLN A 76 -0.94 -5.57 -5.01
N TYR A 77 -1.54 -4.70 -4.21
CA TYR A 77 -2.83 -4.99 -3.55
C TYR A 77 -4.02 -4.28 -4.16
N PHE A 78 -3.85 -3.01 -4.57
CA PHE A 78 -4.97 -2.21 -5.08
C PHE A 78 -5.14 -2.36 -6.58
N HIS A 79 -4.10 -2.10 -7.38
CA HIS A 79 -4.24 -2.12 -8.85
C HIS A 79 -4.55 -3.53 -9.39
N THR A 80 -3.97 -4.57 -8.80
CA THR A 80 -4.33 -5.97 -9.12
C THR A 80 -5.79 -6.27 -8.79
N LYS A 81 -6.29 -5.80 -7.64
CA LYS A 81 -7.69 -5.97 -7.22
C LYS A 81 -8.66 -5.18 -8.08
N ASN A 82 -8.27 -3.98 -8.51
CA ASN A 82 -9.04 -3.08 -9.35
C ASN A 82 -8.96 -3.43 -10.85
N GLY A 83 -8.08 -4.36 -11.24
CA GLY A 83 -7.84 -4.72 -12.65
C GLY A 83 -7.11 -3.64 -13.46
N ASP A 84 -6.49 -2.67 -12.80
CA ASP A 84 -5.84 -1.53 -13.45
C ASP A 84 -4.37 -1.85 -13.78
N ARG A 85 -4.16 -2.60 -14.86
CA ARG A 85 -2.84 -3.03 -15.32
C ARG A 85 -1.94 -1.84 -15.67
N GLU A 86 -2.51 -0.76 -16.22
CA GLU A 86 -1.72 0.42 -16.62
C GLU A 86 -1.13 1.13 -15.40
N LYS A 87 -1.95 1.42 -14.38
CA LYS A 87 -1.45 2.05 -13.15
C LYS A 87 -0.54 1.13 -12.33
N PHE A 88 -0.75 -0.18 -12.39
CA PHE A 88 0.19 -1.16 -11.83
C PHE A 88 1.60 -0.97 -12.40
N ILE A 89 1.74 -0.95 -13.73
CA ILE A 89 3.03 -0.75 -14.39
C ILE A 89 3.58 0.64 -14.06
N GLN A 90 2.73 1.67 -14.11
CA GLN A 90 3.12 3.06 -13.86
C GLN A 90 3.76 3.24 -12.47
N ASP A 91 3.13 2.71 -11.42
CA ASP A 91 3.66 2.83 -10.05
C ASP A 91 5.01 2.13 -9.89
N LEU A 92 5.14 0.92 -10.43
CA LEU A 92 6.37 0.14 -10.31
C LEU A 92 7.51 0.73 -11.14
N GLN A 93 7.24 1.15 -12.38
CA GLN A 93 8.22 1.82 -13.22
C GLN A 93 8.64 3.18 -12.66
N LYS A 94 7.72 3.91 -12.02
CA LYS A 94 8.06 5.19 -11.37
C LYS A 94 9.20 5.01 -10.37
N ILE A 95 9.06 4.08 -9.42
CA ILE A 95 10.08 3.91 -8.38
C ILE A 95 11.37 3.29 -8.90
N LEU A 96 11.32 2.48 -9.97
CA LEU A 96 12.52 1.94 -10.63
C LEU A 96 13.37 3.02 -11.30
N ASN A 97 12.76 4.14 -11.68
CA ASN A 97 13.45 5.28 -12.29
C ASN A 97 13.85 6.37 -11.27
N MET A 98 13.56 6.18 -9.98
CA MET A 98 13.92 7.11 -8.92
C MET A 98 15.23 6.69 -8.24
N ASP A 99 15.98 7.67 -7.73
CA ASP A 99 17.14 7.41 -6.87
C ASP A 99 16.67 6.83 -5.52
N PRO A 100 17.03 5.59 -5.14
CA PRO A 100 16.60 5.01 -3.87
C PRO A 100 17.18 5.76 -2.66
N THR A 101 18.24 6.55 -2.86
CA THR A 101 18.93 7.31 -1.81
C THR A 101 18.34 8.70 -1.54
N ILE A 102 17.28 9.08 -2.28
CA ILE A 102 16.58 10.37 -2.12
C ILE A 102 16.08 10.62 -0.69
N LEU A 103 15.83 9.55 0.07
CA LEU A 103 15.62 9.56 1.51
C LEU A 103 16.73 8.72 2.16
N PRO A 104 17.84 9.34 2.59
CA PRO A 104 19.01 8.63 3.12
C PRO A 104 18.66 7.67 4.27
N GLU A 105 17.73 8.06 5.13
CA GLU A 105 17.31 7.32 6.32
C GLU A 105 16.52 6.03 6.02
N VAL A 106 15.97 5.90 4.81
CA VAL A 106 15.21 4.72 4.35
C VAL A 106 15.70 4.20 3.00
N SER A 107 16.94 4.50 2.65
CA SER A 107 17.56 4.02 1.40
C SER A 107 17.60 2.49 1.29
N PRO A 108 17.90 1.73 2.36
CA PRO A 108 17.83 0.27 2.32
C PRO A 108 16.43 -0.24 1.96
N GLU A 109 15.40 0.37 2.55
CA GLU A 109 13.99 0.04 2.28
C GLU A 109 13.63 0.39 0.85
N ASN A 110 13.97 1.58 0.36
CA ASN A 110 13.69 1.98 -1.02
C ASN A 110 14.37 1.04 -2.04
N LEU A 111 15.62 0.65 -1.80
CA LEU A 111 16.32 -0.32 -2.65
C LEU A 111 15.61 -1.68 -2.64
N PHE A 112 15.18 -2.15 -1.47
CA PHE A 112 14.41 -3.40 -1.36
C PHE A 112 13.07 -3.34 -2.11
N GLU A 113 12.38 -2.19 -2.06
CA GLU A 113 11.13 -1.99 -2.79
C GLU A 113 11.34 -1.92 -4.31
N GLN A 114 12.47 -1.41 -4.80
CA GLN A 114 12.84 -1.53 -6.22
C GLN A 114 13.02 -3.00 -6.65
N GLU A 115 13.65 -3.83 -5.84
CA GLU A 115 13.78 -5.27 -6.15
C GLU A 115 12.41 -5.98 -6.18
N LYS A 116 11.53 -5.65 -5.23
CA LYS A 116 10.14 -6.13 -5.25
C LYS A 116 9.39 -5.67 -6.51
N ALA A 117 9.59 -4.43 -6.95
CA ALA A 117 8.96 -3.94 -8.17
C ALA A 117 9.37 -4.73 -9.42
N LYS A 118 10.65 -5.09 -9.55
CA LYS A 118 11.13 -5.97 -10.64
C LYS A 118 10.44 -7.33 -10.60
N ILE A 119 10.29 -7.92 -9.40
CA ILE A 119 9.61 -9.20 -9.21
C ILE A 119 8.11 -9.11 -9.54
N LEU A 120 7.45 -8.01 -9.19
CA LEU A 120 6.04 -7.81 -9.50
C LEU A 120 5.81 -7.61 -11.00
N LEU A 121 6.64 -6.81 -11.66
CA LEU A 121 6.59 -6.62 -13.12
C LEU A 121 6.81 -7.91 -13.90
N SER A 122 7.72 -8.79 -13.45
CA SER A 122 7.93 -10.08 -14.13
C SER A 122 6.73 -11.04 -13.99
N LYS A 123 5.84 -10.79 -13.01
CA LYS A 123 4.60 -11.55 -12.78
C LYS A 123 3.36 -10.89 -13.37
N GLU A 124 3.50 -9.73 -13.99
CA GLU A 124 2.38 -8.90 -14.46
C GLU A 124 1.36 -9.68 -15.30
N SER A 125 1.80 -10.37 -16.35
CA SER A 125 0.91 -11.20 -17.18
C SER A 125 0.17 -12.30 -16.42
N SER A 126 0.64 -12.74 -15.25
CA SER A 126 -0.06 -13.72 -14.41
C SER A 126 -1.05 -13.09 -13.44
N LEU A 127 -0.85 -11.83 -13.08
CA LEU A 127 -1.68 -11.09 -12.13
C LEU A 127 -2.94 -10.49 -12.78
N PHE A 128 -2.94 -10.31 -14.11
CA PHE A 128 -4.02 -9.68 -14.89
C PHE A 128 -4.60 -10.59 -15.99
N LYS A 129 -4.61 -11.92 -15.78
CA LYS A 129 -5.22 -12.87 -16.72
C LYS A 129 -6.74 -12.87 -16.68
#